data_AF-A0A937W225-F1
#
_entry.id   AF-A0A937W225-F1
#
_cell.length_a   1.000
_cell.length_b   1.000
_cell.length_c   1.000
_cell.angle_alpha   90.00
_cell.angle_beta   90.00
_cell.angle_gamma   90.00
#
_symmetry.space_group_name_H-M   'P 1'
#
loop_
_entity.id
_entity.type
_entity.pdbx_description
1 polymer ?
#
loop_
_entity_poly.entity_id
_entity_poly.type
_entity_poly.pdbx_seq_one_letter_code
_entity_poly.pdbx_strand_id
1 'polypeptide(L)'
;MPLEDSTVVTIPRRQLLMGMGATLATFSLPGTGRTEHSAEHRRPEGQLTIAFDTTIASSYLDPAEVAGLATPFTFLYALHDALIKPLPGNNMAPC
;
A
#
# COMPACT_ATOMS: atom_id res chain seq x y z
N MET A 1 -14.08 -19.32 -46.48
CA MET A 1 -15.02 -19.36 -45.33
C MET A 1 -16.02 -20.48 -45.61
N PRO A 2 -16.39 -21.38 -44.68
CA PRO A 2 -16.36 -21.29 -43.20
C PRO A 2 -15.61 -22.48 -42.50
N LEU A 3 -14.96 -22.28 -41.35
CA LEU A 3 -15.36 -22.50 -39.93
C LEU A 3 -14.96 -23.89 -39.37
N GLU A 4 -14.27 -23.82 -38.22
CA GLU A 4 -14.35 -24.74 -37.08
C GLU A 4 -13.65 -26.11 -37.18
N ASP A 5 -12.56 -26.28 -36.41
CA ASP A 5 -12.66 -27.19 -35.25
C ASP A 5 -11.68 -26.80 -34.14
N SER A 6 -12.25 -26.39 -33.02
CA SER A 6 -11.55 -26.03 -31.78
C SER A 6 -11.13 -27.32 -31.07
N THR A 7 -9.85 -27.66 -31.07
CA THR A 7 -9.36 -28.73 -30.19
C THR A 7 -9.04 -28.15 -28.81
N VAL A 8 -10.11 -28.06 -28.00
CA VAL A 8 -10.06 -27.85 -26.55
C VAL A 8 -9.06 -28.84 -25.96
N VAL A 9 -7.92 -28.32 -25.48
CA VAL A 9 -6.94 -29.09 -24.72
C VAL A 9 -7.60 -29.51 -23.41
N THR A 10 -8.07 -30.77 -23.38
CA THR A 10 -8.71 -31.38 -22.22
C THR A 10 -7.63 -31.74 -21.21
N ILE A 11 -7.42 -30.87 -20.22
CA ILE A 11 -6.49 -31.13 -19.11
C ILE A 11 -7.11 -32.22 -18.22
N PRO A 12 -6.45 -33.38 -18.03
CA PRO A 12 -7.02 -34.46 -17.25
C PRO A 12 -7.01 -34.12 -15.75
N ARG A 13 -8.16 -34.28 -15.09
CA ARG A 13 -8.42 -33.97 -13.65
C ARG A 13 -7.39 -34.50 -12.65
N ARG A 14 -6.65 -35.56 -13.00
CA ARG A 14 -5.55 -36.13 -12.20
C ARG A 14 -4.30 -35.23 -12.12
N GLN A 15 -4.17 -34.26 -13.01
CA GLN A 15 -3.05 -33.31 -13.06
C GLN A 15 -3.32 -32.05 -12.21
N LEU A 16 -4.54 -31.90 -11.66
CA LEU A 16 -4.92 -30.84 -10.73
C LEU A 16 -4.65 -31.22 -9.26
N LEU A 17 -4.42 -32.49 -8.94
CA LEU A 17 -4.33 -32.99 -7.55
C LEU A 17 -2.89 -33.30 -7.08
N MET A 18 -1.87 -32.88 -7.82
CA MET A 18 -0.45 -33.21 -7.55
C MET A 18 0.44 -31.96 -7.35
N GLY A 19 -0.13 -30.85 -6.88
CA GLY A 19 0.60 -29.61 -6.58
C GLY A 19 0.41 -29.05 -5.15
N MET A 20 -0.29 -29.76 -4.27
CA MET A 20 -0.64 -29.34 -2.89
C MET A 20 0.20 -30.08 -1.83
N GLY A 21 1.49 -30.28 -2.11
CA GLY A 21 2.40 -31.03 -1.25
C GLY A 21 3.45 -30.15 -0.57
N ALA A 22 3.12 -29.66 0.63
CA ALA A 22 4.05 -29.56 1.76
C ALA A 22 5.39 -28.82 1.56
N THR A 23 5.40 -27.52 1.86
CA THR A 23 6.56 -26.87 2.51
C THR A 23 6.06 -26.09 3.74
N LEU A 24 5.66 -26.82 4.78
CA LEU A 24 5.52 -26.28 6.13
C LEU A 24 6.94 -26.08 6.69
N ALA A 25 7.62 -25.02 6.25
CA ALA A 25 8.88 -24.60 6.83
C ALA A 25 8.57 -23.84 8.14
N THR A 26 9.00 -24.45 9.24
CA THR A 26 8.91 -23.99 10.61
C THR A 26 9.39 -22.55 10.75
N PHE A 27 8.48 -21.60 10.92
CA PHE A 27 8.81 -20.21 11.26
C PHE A 27 9.11 -20.15 12.77
N SER A 28 10.34 -20.52 13.14
CA SER A 28 10.86 -20.29 14.49
C SER A 28 11.08 -18.79 14.65
N LEU A 29 10.32 -18.14 15.55
CA LEU A 29 10.55 -16.75 15.95
C LEU A 29 11.61 -16.72 17.07
N PRO A 30 12.84 -16.24 16.82
CA PRO A 30 13.71 -15.86 17.91
C PRO A 30 13.42 -14.40 18.28
N GLY A 31 13.10 -14.20 19.55
CA GLY A 31 13.72 -13.12 20.32
C GLY A 31 13.13 -11.73 20.12
N THR A 32 12.34 -11.35 21.11
CA THR A 32 12.11 -9.98 21.54
C THR A 32 13.42 -9.24 21.78
N GLY A 33 13.97 -8.62 20.74
CA GLY A 33 14.93 -7.54 20.85
C GLY A 33 14.26 -6.26 20.38
N ARG A 34 13.73 -5.44 21.29
CA ARG A 34 13.50 -4.03 20.98
C ARG A 34 14.89 -3.43 20.82
N THR A 35 15.42 -3.44 19.61
CA THR A 35 16.51 -2.54 19.26
C THR A 35 15.94 -1.15 19.44
N GLU A 36 16.42 -0.44 20.46
CA GLU A 36 16.21 0.99 20.58
C GLU A 36 16.85 1.64 19.35
N HIS A 37 16.02 1.87 18.34
CA HIS A 37 16.42 2.68 17.21
C HIS A 37 16.35 4.12 17.72
N SER A 38 17.41 4.57 18.38
CA SER A 38 17.68 6.00 18.53
C SER A 38 17.92 6.52 17.11
N ALA A 39 16.83 6.86 16.43
CA ALA A 39 16.87 7.43 15.11
C ALA A 39 17.46 8.84 15.26
N GLU A 40 18.75 8.96 15.02
CA GLU A 40 19.35 10.24 14.66
C GLU A 40 18.55 10.75 13.46
N HIS A 41 17.78 11.82 13.67
CA HIS A 41 16.92 12.40 12.64
C HIS A 41 17.81 13.17 11.67
N ARG A 42 18.55 12.44 10.84
CA ARG A 42 19.25 13.01 9.69
C ARG A 42 18.22 13.72 8.83
N ARG A 43 18.52 14.96 8.42
CA ARG A 43 17.63 15.67 7.50
C ARG A 43 17.49 14.85 6.22
N PRO A 44 16.28 14.65 5.70
CA PRO A 44 16.11 14.01 4.41
C PRO A 44 16.84 14.83 3.35
N GLU A 45 17.96 14.32 2.86
CA GLU A 45 18.72 14.91 1.77
C GLU A 45 18.33 14.19 0.48
N GLY A 46 17.76 14.92 -0.49
CA GLY A 46 17.49 14.41 -1.84
C GLY A 46 16.02 14.39 -2.27
N GLN A 47 15.75 13.67 -3.36
CA GLN A 47 14.44 13.54 -4.00
C GLN A 47 13.65 12.37 -3.39
N LEU A 48 12.39 12.63 -3.02
CA LEU A 48 11.43 11.61 -2.59
C LEU A 48 10.51 11.22 -3.76
N THR A 49 10.53 9.94 -4.13
CA THR A 49 9.62 9.38 -5.16
C THR A 49 8.64 8.42 -4.49
N ILE A 50 7.34 8.68 -4.63
CA ILE A 50 6.26 7.88 -4.05
C ILE A 50 5.40 7.34 -5.19
N ALA A 51 5.04 6.06 -5.12
CA ALA A 51 4.09 5.43 -6.04
C ALA A 51 2.70 5.38 -5.39
N PHE A 52 1.67 5.64 -6.19
CA PHE A 52 0.26 5.53 -5.79
C PHE A 52 -0.41 4.39 -6.54
N ASP A 53 -1.35 3.72 -5.88
CA ASP A 53 -2.15 2.60 -6.41
C ASP A 53 -3.38 3.07 -7.20
N THR A 54 -3.70 4.35 -7.15
CA THR A 54 -4.79 4.98 -7.88
C THR A 54 -4.29 6.10 -8.79
N THR A 55 -5.11 6.44 -9.80
CA THR A 55 -4.91 7.65 -10.59
C THR A 55 -5.09 8.88 -9.70
N ILE A 56 -4.19 9.86 -9.84
CA ILE A 56 -4.30 11.13 -9.13
C ILE A 56 -5.42 11.96 -9.77
N ALA A 57 -6.54 12.09 -9.06
CA ALA A 57 -7.64 12.95 -9.47
C ALA A 57 -7.36 14.42 -9.10
N SER A 58 -7.94 15.35 -9.86
CA SER A 58 -7.81 16.79 -9.56
C SER A 58 -8.41 17.17 -8.21
N SER A 59 -9.49 16.50 -7.79
CA SER A 59 -10.14 16.72 -6.50
C SER A 59 -9.24 16.41 -5.29
N TYR A 60 -8.15 15.64 -5.47
CA TYR A 60 -7.20 15.37 -4.38
C TYR A 60 -6.34 16.60 -4.04
N LEU A 61 -6.34 17.62 -4.91
CA LEU A 61 -5.52 18.81 -4.78
C LEU A 61 -6.30 20.01 -4.19
N ASP A 62 -7.59 19.87 -3.91
CA ASP A 62 -8.43 20.94 -3.38
C ASP A 62 -9.03 20.56 -2.00
N PRO A 63 -8.71 21.30 -0.92
CA PRO A 63 -9.30 21.06 0.38
C PRO A 63 -10.81 21.34 0.45
N ALA A 64 -11.42 22.00 -0.54
CA ALA A 64 -12.87 22.17 -0.62
C ALA A 64 -13.61 20.89 -1.04
N GLU A 65 -12.94 19.95 -1.72
CA GLU A 65 -13.55 18.80 -2.40
C GLU A 65 -13.20 17.45 -1.75
N VAL A 66 -13.09 17.42 -0.41
CA VAL A 66 -12.67 16.23 0.34
C VAL A 66 -13.76 15.15 0.32
N ALA A 67 -13.55 14.13 -0.51
CA ALA A 67 -14.23 12.84 -0.36
C ALA A 67 -13.69 12.17 0.92
N GLY A 68 -14.56 11.57 1.76
CA GLY A 68 -14.21 10.91 3.03
C GLY A 68 -13.35 9.63 2.89
N LEU A 69 -12.35 9.66 2.03
CA LEU A 69 -11.36 8.64 1.72
C LEU A 69 -10.01 9.07 2.29
N ALA A 70 -9.12 8.12 2.59
CA ALA A 70 -7.80 8.44 3.13
C ALA A 70 -6.84 9.00 2.06
N THR A 71 -6.99 8.58 0.80
CA THR A 71 -6.04 8.91 -0.29
C THR A 71 -5.79 10.40 -0.50
N PRO A 72 -6.80 11.29 -0.52
CA PRO A 72 -6.59 12.73 -0.66
C PRO A 72 -5.71 13.33 0.44
N PHE A 73 -5.74 12.79 1.67
CA PHE A 73 -4.99 13.34 2.80
C PHE A 73 -3.48 13.31 2.60
N THR A 74 -2.95 12.40 1.78
CA THR A 74 -1.51 12.42 1.45
C THR A 74 -1.13 13.71 0.71
N PHE A 75 -1.97 14.13 -0.23
CA PHE A 75 -1.78 15.36 -1.01
C PHE A 75 -2.12 16.59 -0.20
N LEU A 76 -3.24 16.56 0.54
CA LEU A 76 -3.63 17.67 1.41
C LEU A 76 -2.55 17.97 2.44
N TYR A 77 -1.89 16.97 3.03
CA TYR A 77 -0.80 17.20 3.97
C TYR A 77 0.52 17.62 3.32
N ALA A 78 0.70 17.37 2.03
CA ALA A 78 1.92 17.76 1.31
C ALA A 78 1.82 19.17 0.71
N LEU A 79 0.62 19.57 0.27
CA LEU A 79 0.36 20.82 -0.45
C LEU A 79 -0.33 21.87 0.39
N HIS A 80 -1.22 21.44 1.29
CA HIS A 80 -2.09 22.33 2.05
C HIS A 80 -1.74 22.30 3.53
N ASP A 81 -1.93 23.44 4.16
CA ASP A 81 -1.79 23.59 5.59
C ASP A 81 -3.15 23.80 6.26
N ALA A 82 -3.29 23.37 7.51
CA ALA A 82 -4.55 23.47 8.25
C ALA A 82 -4.34 24.20 9.58
N LEU A 83 -5.39 24.82 10.12
CA LEU A 83 -5.30 25.42 11.46
C LEU A 83 -5.11 24.36 12.55
N ILE A 84 -5.69 23.19 12.34
CA ILE A 84 -5.66 22.06 13.26
C ILE A 84 -5.44 20.79 12.45
N LYS A 85 -4.47 19.98 12.88
CA LYS A 85 -4.18 18.67 12.31
C LYS A 85 -4.05 17.66 13.44
N PRO A 86 -5.03 16.76 13.65
CA PRO A 86 -4.93 15.75 14.69
C PRO A 86 -3.69 14.87 14.49
N LEU A 87 -2.80 14.90 15.48
CA LEU A 87 -1.59 14.07 15.52
C LEU A 87 -1.70 13.05 16.66
N PRO A 88 -1.00 11.92 16.57
CA PRO A 88 -0.86 11.01 17.70
C PRO A 88 -0.38 11.77 18.94
N GLY A 89 -1.14 11.70 20.03
CA GLY A 89 -0.82 12.39 21.30
C GLY A 89 -1.28 13.85 21.40
N ASN A 90 -1.73 14.49 20.32
CA ASN A 90 -2.34 15.82 20.38
C ASN A 90 -3.37 16.02 19.25
N ASN A 91 -4.65 15.99 19.61
CA ASN A 91 -5.75 16.15 18.66
C ASN A 91 -5.88 17.57 18.08
N MET A 92 -5.24 18.56 18.72
CA MET A 92 -5.34 19.98 18.36
C MET A 92 -3.96 20.55 18.00
N ALA A 93 -3.09 19.74 17.40
CA ALA A 93 -1.78 20.22 17.01
C ALA A 93 -1.91 21.30 15.92
N PRO A 94 -1.28 22.48 16.11
CA PRO A 94 -1.09 23.45 15.05
C PRO A 94 -0.02 22.94 14.08
N CYS A 95 -0.06 23.44 12.85
CA CYS A 95 0.87 23.08 11.79
C CYS A 95 2.03 24.08 11.70
#